data_AF-A0A674JJM5-F1
#
_entry.id   AF-A0A674JJM5-F1
#
_cell.length_a   1.000
_cell.length_b   1.000
_cell.length_c   1.000
_cell.angle_alpha   90.00
_cell.angle_beta   90.00
_cell.angle_gamma   90.00
#
_symmetry.space_group_name_H-M   'P 1'
#
loop_
_entity.id
_entity.type
_entity.pdbx_description
1 polymer ?
#
loop_
_entity_poly.entity_id
_entity_poly.type
_entity_poly.pdbx_seq_one_letter_code
_entity_poly.pdbx_strand_id
1 'polypeptide(L)'
;MMQRNMAYYKSMPDAEEHIKDLETKPYETLFVRAVRAYNGDNWRTSISDMELALPDFFKAYDDCLAACEGSREIKDFKDFYLSVADHYIEVLECKLQCEINLTPVIGGFVVEKFVATMYHYLQFAYYKLNDMKNAAPCVASYMLFDQKDEVMKQNMVYYQYHKDKWGLTEEDFQPRPEAVRYYNITTLQTEMYEFAKQHIMDDDEGEVVEFLDELLEVDENSES
;
A
#
# COMPACT_ATOMS: atom_id res chain seq x y z
N MET A 1 5.92 -1.70 31.06
CA MET A 1 6.98 -2.56 31.65
C MET A 1 7.89 -3.17 30.58
N MET A 2 7.35 -3.71 29.47
CA MET A 2 8.14 -4.30 28.38
C MET A 2 9.09 -3.33 27.65
N GLN A 3 8.65 -2.11 27.30
CA GLN A 3 9.47 -1.13 26.57
C GLN A 3 10.75 -0.73 27.32
N ARG A 4 10.67 -0.61 28.66
CA ARG A 4 11.82 -0.26 29.51
C ARG A 4 12.87 -1.37 29.54
N ASN A 5 12.42 -2.62 29.59
CA ASN A 5 13.31 -3.78 29.51
C ASN A 5 13.95 -3.90 28.13
N MET A 6 13.17 -3.68 27.06
CA MET A 6 13.68 -3.68 25.68
C MET A 6 14.79 -2.62 25.48
N ALA A 7 14.57 -1.40 25.97
CA ALA A 7 15.56 -0.33 25.91
C ALA A 7 16.85 -0.68 26.69
N TYR A 8 16.72 -1.33 27.85
CA TYR A 8 17.86 -1.82 28.63
C TYR A 8 18.67 -2.86 27.85
N TYR A 9 18.02 -3.88 27.27
CA TYR A 9 18.71 -4.89 26.47
C TYR A 9 19.38 -4.30 25.23
N LYS A 10 18.72 -3.37 24.52
CA LYS A 10 19.31 -2.65 23.38
C LYS A 10 20.52 -1.78 23.73
N SER A 11 20.66 -1.36 24.99
CA SER A 11 21.77 -0.51 25.44
C SER A 11 23.04 -1.28 25.81
N MET A 12 23.00 -2.62 25.84
CA MET A 12 24.18 -3.43 26.13
C MET A 12 25.14 -3.49 24.93
N PRO A 13 26.46 -3.57 25.16
CA PRO A 13 27.43 -3.84 24.10
C PRO A 13 27.05 -5.14 23.36
N ASP A 14 27.19 -5.13 22.04
CA ASP A 14 26.89 -6.26 21.14
C ASP A 14 25.42 -6.75 21.18
N ALA A 15 24.51 -5.99 21.78
CA ALA A 15 23.10 -6.34 21.85
C ALA A 15 22.45 -6.48 20.46
N GLU A 16 22.92 -5.71 19.47
CA GLU A 16 22.44 -5.80 18.08
C GLU A 16 22.70 -7.17 17.45
N GLU A 17 23.74 -7.91 17.88
CA GLU A 17 24.03 -9.25 17.37
C GLU A 17 23.12 -10.32 17.98
N HIS A 18 22.55 -10.06 19.16
CA HIS A 18 21.75 -11.01 19.93
C HIS A 18 20.25 -10.72 19.91
N ILE A 19 19.84 -9.49 19.62
CA ILE A 19 18.44 -9.08 19.53
C ILE A 19 18.01 -9.19 18.07
N LYS A 20 17.32 -10.29 17.75
CA LYS A 20 16.72 -10.51 16.46
C LYS A 20 15.25 -10.10 16.48
N ASP A 21 14.89 -9.16 15.63
CA ASP A 21 13.51 -8.86 15.33
C ASP A 21 12.95 -9.95 14.40
N LEU A 22 11.90 -10.65 14.85
CA LEU A 22 11.23 -11.71 14.07
C LEU A 22 10.04 -11.18 13.27
N GLU A 23 9.62 -9.94 13.51
CA GLU A 23 8.51 -9.28 12.82
C GLU A 23 8.98 -8.46 11.62
N THR A 24 10.25 -7.99 11.65
CA THR A 24 10.86 -7.26 10.53
C THR A 24 10.74 -8.03 9.23
N LYS A 25 10.12 -7.41 8.22
CA LYS A 25 10.02 -8.01 6.89
C LYS A 25 11.35 -7.90 6.14
N PRO A 26 11.69 -8.86 5.26
CA PRO A 26 12.97 -8.85 4.53
C PRO A 26 13.23 -7.56 3.74
N TYR A 27 12.21 -7.01 3.05
CA TYR A 27 12.33 -5.78 2.26
C TYR A 27 12.69 -4.55 3.11
N GLU A 28 12.33 -4.50 4.39
CA GLU A 28 12.64 -3.35 5.26
C GLU A 28 14.14 -3.22 5.48
N THR A 29 14.82 -4.34 5.73
CA THR A 29 16.27 -4.36 5.91
C THR A 29 17.01 -3.95 4.65
N LEU A 30 16.53 -4.42 3.49
CA LEU A 30 17.05 -4.05 2.18
C LEU A 30 16.82 -2.56 1.90
N PHE A 31 15.61 -2.05 2.16
CA PHE A 31 15.28 -0.65 1.99
C PHE A 31 16.15 0.26 2.86
N VAL A 32 16.30 -0.04 4.16
CA VAL A 32 17.16 0.74 5.06
C VAL A 32 18.61 0.72 4.59
N ARG A 33 19.12 -0.44 4.15
CA ARG A 33 20.48 -0.57 3.62
C ARG A 33 20.65 0.24 2.32
N ALA A 34 19.66 0.19 1.43
CA ALA A 34 19.63 0.96 0.20
C ALA A 34 19.66 2.48 0.46
N VAL A 35 18.82 2.97 1.39
CA VAL A 35 18.78 4.39 1.77
C VAL A 35 20.09 4.83 2.43
N ARG A 36 20.70 4.00 3.29
CA ARG A 36 22.04 4.29 3.84
C ARG A 36 23.09 4.37 2.75
N ALA A 37 23.07 3.45 1.79
CA ALA A 37 23.98 3.47 0.65
C ALA A 37 23.76 4.71 -0.24
N TYR A 38 22.51 5.10 -0.48
CA TYR A 38 22.14 6.31 -1.20
C TYR A 38 22.71 7.56 -0.54
N ASN A 39 22.51 7.71 0.78
CA ASN A 39 23.03 8.84 1.55
C ASN A 39 24.57 8.87 1.65
N GLY A 40 25.22 7.71 1.44
CA GLY A 40 26.67 7.57 1.37
C GLY A 40 27.24 7.63 -0.05
N ASP A 41 26.46 8.10 -1.03
CA ASP A 41 26.80 8.17 -2.46
C ASP A 41 27.22 6.83 -3.10
N ASN A 42 26.90 5.70 -2.46
CA ASN A 42 27.13 4.37 -2.99
C ASN A 42 25.91 3.92 -3.83
N TRP A 43 25.83 4.48 -5.03
CA TRP A 43 24.70 4.27 -5.95
C TRP A 43 24.54 2.80 -6.35
N ARG A 44 25.64 2.04 -6.52
CA ARG A 44 25.57 0.62 -6.92
C ARG A 44 24.91 -0.24 -5.86
N THR A 45 25.30 -0.07 -4.60
CA THR A 45 24.66 -0.80 -3.49
C THR A 45 23.22 -0.33 -3.29
N SER A 46 22.95 0.98 -3.40
CA SER A 46 21.58 1.49 -3.35
C SER A 46 20.68 0.84 -4.40
N ILE A 47 21.15 0.71 -5.65
CA ILE A 47 20.39 0.05 -6.72
C ILE A 47 20.19 -1.43 -6.40
N SER A 48 21.28 -2.15 -6.10
CA SER A 48 21.22 -3.59 -5.84
C SER A 48 20.23 -3.92 -4.71
N ASP A 49 20.21 -3.12 -3.65
CA ASP A 49 19.37 -3.38 -2.50
C ASP A 49 17.91 -2.98 -2.78
N MET A 50 17.69 -1.87 -3.47
CA MET A 50 16.34 -1.39 -3.79
C MET A 50 15.65 -2.27 -4.84
N GLU A 51 16.39 -2.78 -5.83
CA GLU A 51 15.89 -3.76 -6.81
C GLU A 51 15.53 -5.11 -6.16
N LEU A 52 16.10 -5.44 -5.00
CA LEU A 52 15.69 -6.60 -4.21
C LEU A 52 14.53 -6.28 -3.26
N ALA A 53 14.48 -5.06 -2.70
CA ALA A 53 13.44 -4.64 -1.78
C ALA A 53 12.07 -4.56 -2.45
N LEU A 54 11.98 -4.03 -3.67
CA LEU A 54 10.72 -3.90 -4.43
C LEU A 54 9.98 -5.24 -4.61
N PRO A 55 10.57 -6.30 -5.19
CA PRO A 55 9.87 -7.57 -5.38
C PRO A 55 9.55 -8.25 -4.04
N ASP A 56 10.40 -8.12 -3.02
CA ASP A 56 10.12 -8.64 -1.68
C ASP A 56 8.93 -7.93 -1.03
N PHE A 57 8.79 -6.61 -1.23
CA PHE A 57 7.62 -5.85 -0.79
C PHE A 57 6.36 -6.30 -1.53
N PHE A 58 6.40 -6.42 -2.87
CA PHE A 58 5.23 -6.88 -3.63
C PHE A 58 4.80 -8.29 -3.24
N LYS A 59 5.75 -9.17 -2.93
CA LYS A 59 5.44 -10.50 -2.40
C LYS A 59 4.76 -10.42 -1.03
N ALA A 60 5.29 -9.60 -0.12
CA ALA A 60 4.67 -9.40 1.18
C ALA A 60 3.25 -8.81 1.07
N TYR A 61 3.04 -7.94 0.07
CA TYR A 61 1.73 -7.40 -0.26
C TYR A 61 0.78 -8.49 -0.77
N ASP A 62 1.21 -9.31 -1.72
CA ASP A 62 0.42 -10.44 -2.23
C ASP A 62 0.06 -11.44 -1.10
N ASP A 63 1.02 -11.73 -0.20
CA ASP A 63 0.80 -12.59 0.97
C ASP A 63 -0.25 -11.98 1.92
N CYS A 64 -0.23 -10.66 2.11
CA CYS A 64 -1.24 -9.95 2.90
C CYS A 64 -2.62 -10.01 2.25
N LEU A 65 -2.71 -9.79 0.94
CA LEU A 65 -3.97 -9.90 0.21
C LEU A 65 -4.58 -11.29 0.32
N ALA A 66 -3.77 -12.33 0.22
CA ALA A 66 -4.21 -13.71 0.38
C ALA A 66 -4.68 -14.01 1.82
N ALA A 67 -4.02 -13.44 2.82
CA ALA A 67 -4.41 -13.60 4.22
C ALA A 67 -5.78 -12.97 4.54
N CYS A 68 -6.20 -11.95 3.78
CA CYS A 68 -7.51 -11.32 3.94
C CYS A 68 -8.68 -12.18 3.44
N GLU A 69 -8.46 -13.20 2.61
CA GLU A 69 -9.53 -14.06 2.05
C GLU A 69 -9.97 -15.18 3.01
N GLY A 70 -9.75 -14.99 4.31
CA GLY A 70 -10.14 -15.93 5.36
C GLY A 70 -11.64 -15.97 5.64
N SER A 71 -12.07 -16.92 6.48
CA SER A 71 -13.45 -17.02 6.93
C SER A 71 -13.86 -15.83 7.82
N ARG A 72 -15.10 -15.33 7.67
CA ARG A 72 -15.69 -14.38 8.63
C ARG A 72 -16.32 -15.07 9.82
N GLU A 73 -16.35 -14.36 10.94
CA GLU A 73 -17.22 -14.68 12.07
C GLU A 73 -18.62 -14.13 11.77
N ILE A 74 -19.60 -15.01 11.65
CA ILE A 74 -21.00 -14.60 11.40
C ILE A 74 -21.58 -14.09 12.73
N LYS A 75 -21.79 -12.77 12.81
CA LYS A 75 -22.35 -12.10 14.01
C LYS A 75 -23.87 -11.90 13.91
N ASP A 76 -24.38 -11.92 12.69
CA ASP A 76 -25.74 -11.60 12.32
C ASP A 76 -26.26 -12.59 11.27
N PHE A 77 -27.56 -12.89 11.31
CA PHE A 77 -28.19 -13.76 10.32
C PHE A 77 -28.86 -12.91 9.24
N LYS A 78 -28.16 -12.73 8.12
CA LYS A 78 -28.68 -12.14 6.89
C LYS A 78 -28.95 -13.23 5.84
N ASP A 79 -29.77 -12.91 4.84
CA ASP A 79 -29.93 -13.76 3.66
C ASP A 79 -28.58 -14.05 2.99
N PHE A 80 -28.48 -15.21 2.33
CA PHE A 80 -27.21 -15.69 1.77
C PHE A 80 -26.46 -14.65 0.93
N TYR A 81 -27.16 -13.95 0.02
CA TYR A 81 -26.54 -12.95 -0.85
C TYR A 81 -26.02 -11.72 -0.09
N LEU A 82 -26.77 -11.25 0.91
CA LEU A 82 -26.36 -10.13 1.76
C LEU A 82 -25.16 -10.53 2.64
N SER A 83 -25.18 -11.75 3.20
CA SER A 83 -24.06 -12.28 3.98
C SER A 83 -22.78 -12.43 3.17
N VAL A 84 -22.89 -12.77 1.86
CA VAL A 84 -21.74 -12.83 0.96
C VAL A 84 -21.25 -11.42 0.60
N ALA A 85 -22.15 -10.47 0.36
CA ALA A 85 -21.79 -9.09 0.08
C ALA A 85 -21.04 -8.45 1.25
N ASP A 86 -21.56 -8.60 2.47
CA ASP A 86 -20.90 -8.09 3.70
C ASP A 86 -19.52 -8.71 3.88
N HIS A 87 -19.40 -10.03 3.69
CA HIS A 87 -18.10 -10.70 3.75
C HIS A 87 -17.12 -10.10 2.75
N TYR A 88 -17.57 -9.84 1.53
CA TYR A 88 -16.73 -9.29 0.49
C TYR A 88 -16.26 -7.87 0.82
N ILE A 89 -17.11 -7.06 1.45
CA ILE A 89 -16.75 -5.73 1.95
C ILE A 89 -15.70 -5.82 3.07
N GLU A 90 -15.89 -6.72 4.04
CA GLU A 90 -14.91 -6.98 5.11
C GLU A 90 -13.54 -7.40 4.53
N VAL A 91 -13.53 -8.26 3.50
CA VAL A 91 -12.31 -8.67 2.80
C VAL A 91 -11.66 -7.49 2.08
N LEU A 92 -12.43 -6.63 1.40
CA LEU A 92 -11.91 -5.43 0.75
C LEU A 92 -11.30 -4.46 1.76
N GLU A 93 -11.96 -4.23 2.89
CA GLU A 93 -11.44 -3.37 3.96
C GLU A 93 -10.10 -3.89 4.48
N CYS A 94 -9.99 -5.20 4.74
CA CYS A 94 -8.72 -5.83 5.12
C CYS A 94 -7.63 -5.60 4.06
N LYS A 95 -7.95 -5.80 2.78
CA LYS A 95 -7.00 -5.64 1.67
C LYS A 95 -6.48 -4.20 1.56
N LEU A 96 -7.33 -3.20 1.79
CA LEU A 96 -6.92 -1.78 1.79
C LEU A 96 -5.97 -1.43 2.94
N GLN A 97 -6.01 -2.18 4.05
CA GLN A 97 -5.07 -2.00 5.16
C GLN A 97 -3.68 -2.62 4.88
N CYS A 98 -3.53 -3.47 3.85
CA CYS A 98 -2.25 -4.14 3.59
C CYS A 98 -1.11 -3.15 3.30
N GLU A 99 -1.34 -2.12 2.48
CA GLU A 99 -0.30 -1.12 2.18
C GLU A 99 0.12 -0.35 3.45
N ILE A 100 -0.85 0.07 4.27
CA ILE A 100 -0.60 0.80 5.51
C ILE A 100 0.19 -0.08 6.50
N ASN A 101 -0.24 -1.33 6.68
CA ASN A 101 0.37 -2.27 7.62
C ASN A 101 1.78 -2.71 7.20
N LEU A 102 2.07 -2.74 5.91
CA LEU A 102 3.38 -3.12 5.37
C LEU A 102 4.32 -1.91 5.20
N THR A 103 3.82 -0.68 5.32
CA THR A 103 4.66 0.51 5.21
C THR A 103 5.58 0.62 6.43
N PRO A 104 6.91 0.63 6.25
CA PRO A 104 7.84 0.62 7.37
C PRO A 104 7.85 1.95 8.13
N VAL A 105 8.13 1.86 9.43
CA VAL A 105 8.38 3.01 10.31
C VAL A 105 9.88 3.11 10.57
N ILE A 106 10.54 4.10 9.97
CA ILE A 106 11.99 4.27 10.07
C ILE A 106 12.28 5.48 10.94
N GLY A 107 13.03 5.26 12.03
CA GLY A 107 13.39 6.34 12.96
C GLY A 107 12.18 7.00 13.63
N GLY A 108 11.04 6.31 13.70
CA GLY A 108 9.78 6.82 14.25
C GLY A 108 8.87 7.52 13.24
N PHE A 109 9.23 7.57 11.96
CA PHE A 109 8.43 8.18 10.90
C PHE A 109 7.98 7.14 9.89
N VAL A 110 6.71 7.18 9.52
CA VAL A 110 6.14 6.35 8.45
C VAL A 110 6.69 6.86 7.11
N VAL A 111 7.13 5.95 6.24
CA VAL A 111 7.57 6.32 4.90
C VAL A 111 6.34 6.50 4.00
N GLU A 112 5.91 7.74 3.82
CA GLU A 112 4.79 8.06 2.93
C GLU A 112 5.07 7.59 1.49
N LYS A 113 4.02 7.09 0.81
CA LYS A 113 4.09 6.63 -0.59
C LYS A 113 5.26 5.66 -0.81
N PHE A 114 5.32 4.59 -0.02
CA PHE A 114 6.49 3.73 0.10
C PHE A 114 7.01 3.19 -1.25
N VAL A 115 6.11 2.68 -2.10
CA VAL A 115 6.47 2.19 -3.44
C VAL A 115 7.00 3.31 -4.34
N ALA A 116 6.38 4.48 -4.32
CA ALA A 116 6.86 5.65 -5.05
C ALA A 116 8.27 6.03 -4.57
N THR A 117 8.49 6.07 -3.27
CA THR A 117 9.79 6.37 -2.67
C THR A 117 10.89 5.41 -3.14
N MET A 118 10.61 4.10 -3.26
CA MET A 118 11.57 3.14 -3.82
C MET A 118 11.94 3.47 -5.27
N TYR A 119 10.96 3.80 -6.12
CA TYR A 119 11.21 4.22 -7.51
C TYR A 119 11.97 5.54 -7.61
N HIS A 120 11.74 6.49 -6.70
CA HIS A 120 12.52 7.73 -6.62
C HIS A 120 14.01 7.44 -6.38
N TYR A 121 14.31 6.61 -5.37
CA TYR A 121 15.70 6.24 -5.06
C TYR A 121 16.37 5.52 -6.23
N LEU A 122 15.68 4.57 -6.86
CA LEU A 122 16.20 3.87 -8.04
C LEU A 122 16.48 4.83 -9.19
N GLN A 123 15.51 5.67 -9.55
CA GLN A 123 15.63 6.65 -10.62
C GLN A 123 16.87 7.53 -10.45
N PHE A 124 17.05 8.11 -9.26
CA PHE A 124 18.19 8.97 -9.00
C PHE A 124 19.52 8.21 -8.99
N ALA A 125 19.56 7.01 -8.40
CA ALA A 125 20.78 6.21 -8.37
C ALA A 125 21.21 5.77 -9.78
N TYR A 126 20.26 5.33 -10.62
CA TYR A 126 20.52 5.02 -12.03
C TYR A 126 21.00 6.24 -12.80
N TYR A 127 20.40 7.41 -12.56
CA TYR A 127 20.84 8.66 -13.14
C TYR A 127 22.30 8.97 -12.79
N LYS A 128 22.69 8.82 -11.51
CA LYS A 128 24.07 9.03 -11.05
C LYS A 128 25.09 8.08 -11.67
N LEU A 129 24.66 6.89 -12.10
CA LEU A 129 25.49 5.92 -12.82
C LEU A 129 25.40 6.04 -14.35
N ASN A 130 24.74 7.08 -14.86
CA ASN A 130 24.54 7.33 -16.29
C ASN A 130 23.74 6.20 -17.00
N ASP A 131 22.85 5.53 -16.26
CA ASP A 131 21.98 4.46 -16.78
C ASP A 131 20.54 4.96 -16.97
N MET A 132 20.32 5.71 -18.05
CA MET A 132 19.01 6.32 -18.31
C MET A 132 17.95 5.30 -18.74
N LYS A 133 18.38 4.15 -19.27
CA LYS A 133 17.46 3.07 -19.68
C LYS A 133 16.72 2.49 -18.50
N ASN A 134 17.35 2.43 -17.33
CA ASN A 134 16.69 2.01 -16.11
C ASN A 134 16.08 3.19 -15.33
N ALA A 135 16.64 4.39 -15.45
CA ALA A 135 16.10 5.57 -14.77
C ALA A 135 14.74 6.02 -15.31
N ALA A 136 14.54 6.04 -16.64
CA ALA A 136 13.31 6.53 -17.25
C ALA A 136 12.07 5.69 -16.89
N PRO A 137 12.12 4.34 -16.92
CA PRO A 137 11.00 3.52 -16.45
C PRO A 137 10.69 3.73 -14.96
N CYS A 138 11.69 4.01 -14.12
CA CYS A 138 11.46 4.32 -12.70
C CYS A 138 10.68 5.63 -12.51
N VAL A 139 10.94 6.67 -13.31
CA VAL A 139 10.11 7.88 -13.32
C VAL A 139 8.69 7.54 -13.71
N ALA A 140 8.49 6.76 -14.78
CA ALA A 140 7.17 6.39 -15.25
C ALA A 140 6.40 5.58 -14.18
N SER A 141 7.07 4.64 -13.50
CA SER A 141 6.52 3.90 -12.37
C SER A 141 6.16 4.80 -11.19
N TYR A 142 7.01 5.77 -10.83
CA TYR A 142 6.73 6.73 -9.76
C TYR A 142 5.45 7.52 -10.05
N MET A 143 5.29 7.98 -11.29
CA MET A 143 4.16 8.80 -11.72
C MET A 143 2.82 8.07 -11.59
N LEU A 144 2.77 6.74 -11.48
CA LEU A 144 1.53 6.03 -11.15
C LEU A 144 1.02 6.38 -9.75
N PHE A 145 1.93 6.54 -8.79
CA PHE A 145 1.61 6.70 -7.37
C PHE A 145 1.55 8.17 -6.92
N ASP A 146 2.28 9.06 -7.60
CA ASP A 146 2.28 10.49 -7.27
C ASP A 146 2.33 11.39 -8.52
N GLN A 147 1.18 11.54 -9.17
CA GLN A 147 1.04 12.40 -10.34
C GLN A 147 1.16 13.89 -10.04
N LYS A 148 1.14 14.31 -8.77
CA LYS A 148 1.20 15.73 -8.37
C LYS A 148 2.63 16.20 -8.10
N ASP A 149 3.60 15.30 -8.09
CA ASP A 149 5.00 15.65 -7.87
C ASP A 149 5.58 16.39 -9.08
N GLU A 150 5.81 17.69 -8.91
CA GLU A 150 6.37 18.55 -9.96
C GLU A 150 7.84 18.24 -10.26
N VAL A 151 8.62 17.75 -9.29
CA VAL A 151 10.02 17.36 -9.50
C VAL A 151 10.07 16.14 -10.40
N MET A 152 9.22 15.14 -10.16
CA MET A 152 9.22 13.93 -10.98
C MET A 152 8.69 14.19 -12.40
N LYS A 153 7.71 15.10 -12.56
CA LYS A 153 7.29 15.57 -13.89
C LYS A 153 8.44 16.22 -14.66
N GLN A 154 9.21 17.07 -14.00
CA GLN A 154 10.38 17.72 -14.62
C GLN A 154 11.45 16.68 -15.01
N ASN A 155 11.68 15.66 -14.19
CA ASN A 155 12.59 14.56 -14.52
C ASN A 155 12.13 13.80 -15.76
N MET A 156 10.82 13.52 -15.90
CA MET A 156 10.25 12.89 -17.09
C MET A 156 10.54 13.71 -18.36
N VAL A 157 10.21 15.00 -18.32
CA VAL A 157 10.43 15.93 -19.44
C VAL A 157 11.92 16.02 -19.77
N TYR A 158 12.79 16.05 -18.76
CA TYR A 158 14.23 16.08 -18.94
C TYR A 158 14.77 14.85 -19.67
N TYR A 159 14.28 13.65 -19.32
CA TYR A 159 14.65 12.42 -20.02
C TYR A 159 14.11 12.36 -21.44
N GLN A 160 12.87 12.80 -21.67
CA GLN A 160 12.28 12.88 -23.01
C GLN A 160 13.04 13.86 -23.91
N TYR A 161 13.43 15.02 -23.39
CA TYR A 161 14.17 16.04 -24.14
C TYR A 161 15.55 15.54 -24.60
N HIS A 162 16.19 14.68 -23.82
CA HIS A 162 17.50 14.12 -24.10
C HIS A 162 17.46 12.68 -24.65
N LYS A 163 16.30 12.20 -25.14
CA LYS A 163 16.13 10.81 -25.58
C LYS A 163 17.16 10.39 -26.62
N ASP A 164 17.42 11.24 -27.62
CA ASP A 164 18.35 10.94 -28.70
C ASP A 164 19.80 10.86 -28.21
N LYS A 165 20.16 11.69 -27.21
CA LYS A 165 21.50 11.69 -26.60
C LYS A 165 21.78 10.40 -25.84
N TRP A 166 20.76 9.84 -25.20
CA TRP A 166 20.88 8.65 -24.36
C TRP A 166 20.40 7.36 -25.05
N GLY A 167 19.98 7.44 -26.31
CA GLY A 167 19.49 6.29 -27.06
C GLY A 167 18.23 5.67 -26.45
N LEU A 168 17.36 6.51 -25.90
CA LEU A 168 16.08 6.10 -25.32
C LEU A 168 15.00 6.03 -26.41
N THR A 169 14.11 5.05 -26.28
CA THR A 169 12.94 4.87 -27.13
C THR A 169 11.66 5.21 -26.36
N GLU A 170 10.52 5.26 -27.04
CA GLU A 170 9.21 5.46 -26.37
C GLU A 170 8.86 4.34 -25.38
N GLU A 171 9.45 3.15 -25.54
CA GLU A 171 9.26 2.01 -24.64
C GLU A 171 9.95 2.25 -23.29
N ASP A 172 11.08 2.98 -23.26
CA ASP A 172 11.80 3.30 -22.02
C ASP A 172 11.02 4.28 -21.12
N PHE A 173 9.94 4.89 -21.62
CA PHE A 173 9.07 5.79 -20.87
C PHE A 173 7.78 5.11 -20.38
N GLN A 174 7.70 3.78 -20.49
CA GLN A 174 6.61 3.01 -19.91
C GLN A 174 6.91 2.64 -18.45
N PRO A 175 5.92 2.64 -17.56
CA PRO A 175 6.09 2.16 -16.20
C PRO A 175 6.42 0.66 -16.21
N ARG A 176 7.21 0.24 -15.22
CA ARG A 176 7.59 -1.17 -15.08
C ARG A 176 6.36 -2.06 -14.83
N PRO A 177 6.31 -3.29 -15.38
CA PRO A 177 5.14 -4.16 -15.29
C PRO A 177 4.66 -4.45 -13.85
N GLU A 178 5.59 -4.62 -12.91
CA GLU A 178 5.29 -4.87 -11.51
C GLU A 178 4.62 -3.66 -10.84
N ALA A 179 5.03 -2.44 -11.19
CA ALA A 179 4.38 -1.20 -10.72
C ALA A 179 2.95 -1.08 -11.25
N VAL A 180 2.76 -1.38 -12.54
CA VAL A 180 1.43 -1.35 -13.18
C VAL A 180 0.51 -2.37 -12.54
N ARG A 181 1.00 -3.60 -12.30
CA ARG A 181 0.23 -4.64 -11.64
C ARG A 181 -0.24 -4.19 -10.26
N TYR A 182 0.69 -3.68 -9.45
CA TYR A 182 0.40 -3.19 -8.11
C TYR A 182 -0.63 -2.05 -8.14
N TYR A 183 -0.40 -1.03 -8.98
CA TYR A 183 -1.30 0.12 -9.15
C TYR A 183 -2.72 -0.29 -9.57
N ASN A 184 -2.85 -1.22 -10.53
CA ASN A 184 -4.15 -1.68 -11.00
C ASN A 184 -4.91 -2.42 -9.89
N ILE A 185 -4.22 -3.25 -9.10
CA ILE A 185 -4.82 -3.98 -7.98
C ILE A 185 -5.29 -3.01 -6.90
N THR A 186 -4.43 -2.10 -6.45
CA THR A 186 -4.77 -1.15 -5.36
C THR A 186 -5.89 -0.20 -5.78
N THR A 187 -5.85 0.30 -7.02
CA THR A 187 -6.89 1.20 -7.55
C THR A 187 -8.23 0.49 -7.63
N LEU A 188 -8.27 -0.72 -8.23
CA LEU A 188 -9.50 -1.49 -8.35
C LEU A 188 -10.08 -1.85 -6.97
N GLN A 189 -9.26 -2.28 -6.02
CA GLN A 189 -9.71 -2.58 -4.66
C GLN A 189 -10.34 -1.36 -3.97
N THR A 190 -9.73 -0.19 -4.16
CA THR A 190 -10.23 1.07 -3.60
C THR A 190 -11.56 1.45 -4.24
N GLU A 191 -11.65 1.42 -5.56
CA GLU A 191 -12.88 1.71 -6.31
C GLU A 191 -14.03 0.76 -5.91
N MET A 192 -13.73 -0.53 -5.76
CA MET A 192 -14.72 -1.53 -5.36
C MET A 192 -15.22 -1.31 -3.92
N TYR A 193 -14.32 -0.95 -3.00
CA TYR A 193 -14.70 -0.65 -1.62
C TYR A 193 -15.52 0.63 -1.51
N GLU A 194 -15.11 1.70 -2.19
CA GLU A 194 -15.85 2.96 -2.30
C GLU A 194 -17.25 2.73 -2.86
N PHE A 195 -17.36 1.94 -3.94
CA PHE A 195 -18.64 1.57 -4.52
C PHE A 195 -19.53 0.84 -3.52
N ALA A 196 -18.99 -0.16 -2.81
CA ALA A 196 -19.73 -0.93 -1.84
C ALA A 196 -20.20 -0.08 -0.65
N LYS A 197 -19.35 0.82 -0.17
CA LYS A 197 -19.68 1.76 0.89
C LYS A 197 -20.81 2.71 0.51
N GLN A 198 -20.90 3.11 -0.76
CA GLN A 198 -21.93 4.02 -1.25
C GLN A 198 -23.26 3.33 -1.59
N HIS A 199 -23.28 2.02 -1.88
CA HIS A 199 -24.46 1.36 -2.46
C HIS A 199 -24.94 0.11 -1.72
N ILE A 200 -24.13 -0.46 -0.83
CA ILE A 200 -24.39 -1.78 -0.22
C ILE A 200 -24.44 -1.70 1.30
N MET A 201 -23.58 -0.89 1.92
CA MET A 201 -23.60 -0.72 3.37
C MET A 201 -24.95 -0.14 3.80
N ASP A 202 -25.51 -0.72 4.87
CA ASP A 202 -26.80 -0.30 5.43
C ASP A 202 -26.76 1.22 5.68
N ASP A 203 -27.70 1.96 5.09
CA ASP A 203 -27.87 3.38 5.38
C ASP A 203 -28.19 3.47 6.88
N ASP A 204 -27.44 4.26 7.64
CA ASP A 204 -27.79 4.65 9.01
C ASP A 204 -29.10 5.50 9.04
N GLU A 205 -29.95 5.45 8.00
CA GLU A 205 -31.38 5.77 8.06
C GLU A 205 -32.13 4.67 8.83
N GLY A 206 -31.69 4.47 10.07
CA GLY A 206 -32.45 3.79 11.10
C GLY A 206 -33.73 4.55 11.38
N GLU A 207 -34.84 3.94 11.00
CA GLU A 207 -36.01 3.64 11.83
C GLU A 207 -37.19 3.53 10.85
N VAL A 208 -37.57 2.30 10.51
CA VAL A 208 -38.98 2.07 10.15
C VAL A 208 -39.74 2.36 11.43
N VAL A 209 -40.15 3.62 11.59
CA VAL A 209 -41.03 4.04 12.67
C VAL A 209 -42.19 3.05 12.69
N GLU A 210 -42.46 2.47 13.85
CA GLU A 210 -43.56 1.56 14.16
C GLU A 210 -44.92 2.24 13.89
N PHE A 211 -45.22 2.62 12.65
CA PHE A 211 -46.50 3.20 12.25
C PHE A 211 -47.57 2.13 11.99
N LEU A 212 -47.23 0.84 12.09
CA LEU A 212 -48.20 -0.23 11.92
C LEU A 212 -48.94 -0.62 13.21
N ASP A 213 -48.39 -0.37 14.39
CA ASP A 213 -49.08 -0.69 15.65
C ASP A 213 -50.13 0.37 16.01
N GLU A 214 -49.92 1.63 15.62
CA GLU A 214 -50.89 2.71 15.85
C GLU A 214 -52.13 2.61 14.93
N LEU A 215 -52.06 1.88 13.80
CA LEU A 215 -53.22 1.66 12.93
C LEU A 215 -54.09 0.47 13.39
N LEU A 216 -53.52 -0.47 14.15
CA LEU A 216 -54.26 -1.64 14.66
C LEU A 216 -55.01 -1.33 15.96
N GLU A 217 -54.54 -0.37 16.75
CA GLU A 217 -55.26 0.08 17.96
C GLU A 217 -56.50 0.97 17.67
N VAL A 218 -56.59 1.54 16.46
CA VAL A 218 -57.76 2.35 16.06
C VAL A 218 -58.93 1.46 15.61
N ASP A 219 -58.66 0.30 15.02
CA ASP A 219 -59.72 -0.62 14.56
C ASP A 219 -60.39 -1.35 15.74
N GLU A 220 -59.67 -1.68 16.82
CA GLU A 220 -60.27 -2.35 18.00
C GLU A 220 -61.16 -1.44 18.87
N ASN A 221 -60.99 -0.11 18.78
CA ASN A 221 -61.81 0.84 19.53
C ASN A 221 -63.05 1.35 18.77
N SER A 222 -63.29 0.86 17.55
CA SER A 222 -64.45 1.23 16.74
C SER A 222 -65.63 0.24 16.81
N GLU A 223 -65.46 -0.88 17.52
CA GLU A 223 -66.52 -1.85 17.82
C GLU A 223 -66.83 -1.89 19.34
N SER A 224 -67.39 -0.79 19.86
CA SER A 224 -68.17 -0.82 21.13
C SER A 224 -69.30 0.21 21.14
#